data_AF-A0A7C2MR27-F1
#
_entry.id   AF-A0A7C2MR27-F1
#
_cell.length_a   1.000
_cell.length_b   1.000
_cell.length_c   1.000
_cell.angle_alpha   90.00
_cell.angle_beta   90.00
_cell.angle_gamma   90.00
#
_symmetry.space_group_name_H-M   'P 1'
#
loop_
_entity.id
_entity.type
_entity.pdbx_description
1 polymer ?
#
loop_
_entity_poly.entity_id
_entity_poly.type
_entity_poly.pdbx_seq_one_letter_code
_entity_poly.pdbx_strand_id
1 'polypeptide(L)'
;MRGDLLDEVKRVALSEGRTLSDLVEEYFEFLAFEIWIAKLAEDLGLGKLEPIFDQEITSTRPRGLDAAKIVRELRDERSGVHHE
;
A
#
# COMPACT_ATOMS: atom_id res chain seq x y z
N MET A 1 13.23 -4.55 -33.11
CA MET A 1 12.29 -4.82 -32.01
C MET A 1 12.54 -3.98 -30.76
N ARG A 2 13.71 -4.04 -30.09
CA ARG A 2 13.92 -3.28 -28.83
C ARG A 2 14.09 -1.76 -29.02
N GLY A 3 14.66 -1.34 -30.16
CA GLY A 3 14.74 0.07 -30.56
C GLY A 3 13.38 0.66 -30.91
N ASP A 4 12.55 -0.10 -31.62
CA ASP A 4 11.22 0.34 -32.08
C ASP A 4 10.30 0.71 -30.91
N LEU A 5 10.29 -0.11 -29.85
CA LEU A 5 9.52 0.17 -28.63
C LEU A 5 10.03 1.41 -27.89
N LEU A 6 11.34 1.58 -27.76
CA LEU A 6 11.92 2.74 -27.09
C LEU A 6 11.57 4.04 -27.83
N ASP A 7 11.60 4.01 -29.16
CA ASP A 7 11.26 5.16 -30.00
C ASP A 7 9.76 5.46 -30.00
N GLU A 8 8.92 4.43 -29.88
CA GLU A 8 7.48 4.59 -29.64
C GLU A 8 7.20 5.24 -28.28
N VAL A 9 7.76 4.72 -27.19
CA VAL A 9 7.57 5.28 -25.83
C VAL A 9 8.06 6.73 -25.77
N LYS A 10 9.22 7.04 -26.37
CA LYS A 10 9.70 8.42 -26.45
C LYS A 10 8.73 9.34 -27.21
N ARG A 11 8.15 8.87 -28.32
CA ARG A 11 7.16 9.65 -29.08
C ARG A 11 5.89 9.92 -28.27
N VAL A 12 5.40 8.92 -27.54
CA VAL A 12 4.24 9.07 -26.66
C VAL A 12 4.55 10.06 -25.53
N ALA A 13 5.67 9.89 -24.82
CA ALA A 13 6.10 10.80 -23.76
C ALA A 13 6.18 12.25 -24.25
N LEU A 14 6.81 12.48 -25.41
CA LEU A 14 6.91 13.80 -26.02
C LEU A 14 5.55 14.39 -26.37
N SER A 15 4.59 13.58 -26.82
CA SER A 15 3.22 14.05 -27.12
C SER A 15 2.46 14.51 -25.86
N GLU A 16 2.84 13.99 -24.70
CA GLU A 16 2.31 14.36 -23.38
C GLU A 16 3.14 15.46 -22.69
N GLY A 17 4.19 15.98 -23.34
CA GLY A 17 5.10 16.96 -22.75
C GLY A 17 6.01 16.39 -21.66
N ARG A 18 6.15 15.06 -21.61
CA ARG A 18 6.94 14.32 -20.63
C ARG A 18 8.22 13.78 -21.24
N THR A 19 9.24 13.60 -20.40
CA THR A 19 10.48 12.91 -20.77
C THR A 19 10.40 11.43 -20.44
N LEU A 20 11.31 10.63 -21.00
CA LEU A 20 11.48 9.24 -20.57
C LEU A 20 11.90 9.15 -19.10
N SER A 21 12.64 10.14 -18.57
CA SER A 21 12.99 10.19 -17.14
C SER A 21 11.74 10.30 -16.29
N ASP A 22 10.81 11.18 -16.65
CA ASP A 22 9.57 11.40 -15.92
C ASP A 22 8.75 10.11 -15.80
N LEU A 23 8.71 9.30 -16.86
CA LEU A 23 8.02 8.00 -16.85
C LEU A 23 8.73 6.97 -15.98
N VAL A 24 10.07 6.96 -16.01
CA VAL A 24 10.88 6.04 -15.20
C VAL A 24 10.80 6.42 -13.71
N GLU A 25 10.80 7.71 -13.40
CA GLU A 25 10.63 8.24 -12.04
C GLU A 25 9.25 7.88 -11.49
N GLU A 26 8.17 8.11 -12.25
CA GLU A 26 6.82 7.68 -11.87
C GLU A 26 6.75 6.17 -11.60
N TYR A 27 7.39 5.37 -12.45
CA TYR A 27 7.47 3.92 -12.23
C TYR A 27 8.23 3.56 -10.94
N PHE A 28 9.32 4.26 -10.63
CA PHE A 28 10.04 4.03 -9.36
C PHE A 28 9.26 4.49 -8.14
N GLU A 29 8.51 5.59 -8.22
CA GLU A 29 7.61 6.02 -7.16
C GLU A 29 6.54 4.96 -6.88
N PHE A 30 5.94 4.40 -7.93
CA PHE A 30 4.98 3.31 -7.83
C PHE A 30 5.60 2.07 -7.17
N LEU A 31 6.78 1.63 -7.61
CA LEU A 31 7.48 0.49 -7.00
C LEU A 31 7.82 0.73 -5.52
N ALA A 32 8.31 1.93 -5.17
CA ALA A 32 8.61 2.27 -3.79
C ALA A 32 7.35 2.22 -2.91
N PHE A 33 6.22 2.69 -3.45
CA PHE A 33 4.94 2.65 -2.79
C PHE A 33 4.41 1.22 -2.59
N GLU A 34 4.51 0.36 -3.62
CA GLU A 34 4.13 -1.06 -3.51
C GLU A 34 4.93 -1.80 -2.43
N ILE A 35 6.25 -1.59 -2.40
CA ILE A 35 7.13 -2.19 -1.38
C ILE A 35 6.72 -1.71 0.01
N TRP A 36 6.43 -0.42 0.17
CA TRP A 36 5.98 0.15 1.43
C TRP A 36 4.64 -0.45 1.90
N ILE A 37 3.66 -0.60 0.99
CA ILE A 37 2.38 -1.26 1.31
C ILE A 37 2.60 -2.72 1.72
N ALA A 38 3.42 -3.47 0.98
CA ALA A 38 3.69 -4.87 1.28
C ALA A 38 4.29 -5.02 2.69
N LYS A 39 5.25 -4.15 3.04
CA LYS A 39 5.84 -4.11 4.37
C LYS A 39 4.82 -3.75 5.44
N LEU A 40 3.99 -2.73 5.20
CA LEU A 40 2.93 -2.33 6.14
C LEU A 40 1.92 -3.47 6.36
N ALA A 41 1.57 -4.20 5.31
CA ALA A 41 0.67 -5.34 5.42
C ALA A 41 1.26 -6.46 6.27
N GLU A 42 2.55 -6.75 6.09
CA GLU A 42 3.29 -7.71 6.91
C GLU A 42 3.33 -7.27 8.38
N ASP A 43 3.69 -6.01 8.64
CA ASP A 43 3.77 -5.44 10.00
C ASP A 43 2.41 -5.46 10.71
N LEU A 44 1.30 -5.35 9.96
CA LEU A 44 -0.07 -5.43 10.47
C LEU A 44 -0.64 -6.86 10.52
N GLY A 45 0.12 -7.88 10.07
CA GLY A 45 -0.33 -9.27 10.04
C GLY A 45 -1.47 -9.54 9.04
N LEU A 46 -1.58 -8.72 7.98
CA LEU A 46 -2.66 -8.79 6.98
C LEU A 46 -2.36 -9.76 5.82
N GLY A 47 -1.12 -10.28 5.73
CA GLY A 47 -0.71 -11.17 4.66
C GLY A 47 -0.60 -10.47 3.30
N LYS A 48 -0.73 -11.22 2.20
CA LYS A 48 -0.73 -10.65 0.85
C LYS A 48 -2.04 -9.92 0.58
N LEU A 49 -1.94 -8.64 0.24
CA LEU A 49 -3.09 -7.76 0.03
C LEU A 49 -3.67 -7.77 -1.38
N GLU A 50 -3.22 -8.62 -2.30
CA GLU A 50 -3.70 -8.66 -3.70
C GLU A 50 -5.20 -9.04 -3.75
N PRO A 51 -6.13 -8.09 -3.93
CA PRO A 51 -7.53 -8.42 -4.14
C PRO A 51 -7.70 -8.67 -5.63
N ILE A 52 -8.15 -9.86 -6.01
CA ILE A 52 -8.33 -10.20 -7.43
C ILE A 52 -9.62 -9.53 -7.95
N PHE A 53 -10.55 -9.18 -7.04
CA PHE A 53 -11.82 -8.54 -7.37
C PHE A 53 -12.26 -7.47 -6.36
N ASP A 54 -12.93 -6.42 -6.84
CA ASP A 54 -13.44 -5.30 -6.01
C ASP A 54 -14.32 -5.75 -4.83
N GLN A 55 -15.15 -6.78 -5.04
CA GLN A 55 -15.98 -7.35 -3.99
C GLN A 55 -15.18 -7.99 -2.85
N GLU A 56 -13.96 -8.49 -3.13
CA GLU A 56 -13.08 -9.08 -2.11
C GLU A 56 -12.51 -8.01 -1.19
N ILE A 57 -12.32 -6.78 -1.67
CA ILE A 57 -11.83 -5.66 -0.85
C ILE A 57 -12.73 -5.44 0.36
N THR A 58 -14.05 -5.47 0.15
CA THR A 58 -15.01 -5.20 1.23
C THR A 58 -15.17 -6.40 2.16
N SER A 59 -15.12 -7.62 1.64
CA SER A 59 -15.34 -8.84 2.42
C SER A 59 -14.11 -9.31 3.20
N THR A 60 -12.90 -9.02 2.69
CA THR A 60 -11.63 -9.36 3.34
C THR A 60 -11.11 -8.24 4.23
N ARG A 61 -11.74 -7.06 4.22
CA ARG A 61 -11.34 -5.94 5.07
C ARG A 61 -11.36 -6.36 6.54
N PRO A 62 -10.21 -6.28 7.25
CA PRO A 62 -10.19 -6.49 8.68
C PRO A 62 -11.16 -5.53 9.36
N ARG A 63 -11.95 -6.04 10.31
CA ARG A 63 -12.73 -5.16 11.18
C ARG A 63 -11.73 -4.26 11.92
N GLY A 64 -11.92 -2.94 11.81
CA GLY A 64 -11.03 -1.98 12.46
C GLY A 64 -10.87 -2.29 13.95
N LEU A 65 -9.71 -1.91 14.50
CA LEU A 65 -9.43 -2.10 15.93
C LEU A 65 -10.44 -1.32 16.77
N ASP A 66 -10.94 -1.93 17.85
CA ASP A 66 -11.72 -1.23 18.86
C ASP A 66 -10.77 -0.37 19.71
N ALA A 67 -10.50 0.84 19.20
CA ALA A 67 -9.58 1.77 19.84
C ALA A 67 -10.02 2.12 21.27
N ALA A 68 -11.33 2.17 21.53
CA ALA A 68 -11.84 2.46 22.87
C ALA A 68 -11.51 1.35 23.85
N LYS A 69 -11.68 0.08 23.43
CA LYS A 69 -11.29 -1.08 24.23
C LYS A 69 -9.78 -1.10 24.49
N ILE A 70 -8.95 -0.94 23.46
CA ILE A 70 -7.47 -0.99 23.59
C ILE A 70 -6.97 0.12 24.52
N VAL A 71 -7.48 1.36 24.37
CA VAL A 71 -7.10 2.48 25.24
C VAL A 71 -7.53 2.23 26.69
N ARG A 72 -8.67 1.57 26.92
CA ARG A 72 -9.12 1.20 28.27
C ARG A 72 -8.19 0.16 28.89
N GLU A 73 -7.88 -0.92 28.16
CA GLU A 73 -6.96 -1.99 28.63
C GLU A 73 -5.58 -1.42 29.01
N LEU A 74 -4.98 -0.59 28.15
CA LEU A 74 -3.69 0.06 28.45
C LEU A 74 -3.75 0.99 29.67
N ARG A 75 -4.90 1.64 29.91
CA ARG A 75 -5.09 2.48 31.10
C ARG A 75 -5.22 1.61 32.35
N ASP A 76 -5.97 0.53 32.28
CA ASP A 76 -6.20 -0.38 33.42
C ASP A 76 -4.89 -1.06 33.84
N GLU A 77 -4.08 -1.53 32.88
CA GLU A 77 -2.73 -2.08 33.11
C GLU A 77 -1.81 -1.06 33.80
N ARG A 78 -1.77 0.18 33.30
CA ARG A 78 -0.95 1.24 33.90
C ARG A 78 -1.42 1.62 35.31
N SER A 79 -2.70 1.43 35.60
CA SER A 79 -3.31 1.78 36.88
C SER A 79 -3.22 0.64 37.91
N GLY A 80 -2.73 -0.54 37.51
CA GLY A 80 -2.65 -1.73 38.37
C GLY A 80 -4.03 -2.30 38.76
N VAL A 81 -5.08 -1.95 38.03
CA VAL A 81 -6.44 -2.43 38.31
C VAL A 81 -6.61 -3.82 37.69
N HIS A 82 -6.22 -4.85 38.43
CA HIS A 82 -6.62 -6.22 38.13
C HIS A 82 -8.02 -6.45 38.73
N HIS A 83 -9.02 -6.64 37.86
CA HIS A 83 -10.29 -7.21 38.29
C HIS A 83 -10.15 -8.73 38.32
N GLU A 84 -10.11 -9.28 39.54
CA GLU A 84 -10.32 -10.71 39.84
C GLU A 84 -11.71 -11.19 39.43
#